data_AF-A0A7C2V9B6-F1
#
_entry.id   AF-A0A7C2V9B6-F1
#
_cell.length_a   1.000
_cell.length_b   1.000
_cell.length_c   1.000
_cell.angle_alpha   90.00
_cell.angle_beta   90.00
_cell.angle_gamma   90.00
#
_symmetry.space_group_name_H-M   'P 1'
#
loop_
_entity.id
_entity.type
_entity.pdbx_description
1 polymer ?
#
loop_
_entity_poly.entity_id
_entity_poly.type
_entity_poly.pdbx_seq_one_letter_code
_entity_poly.pdbx_strand_id
1 'polypeptide(L)'
;MKIMNFLEYATRISEKVDQLVFDVIRGSPPELYDATLHYIKAGGKRLRPLITVLASRIAGGSEDIAIPGAAAVEVLHTFTLIHDDIIDKDVYRRGVPTVHRLWGIDMAIIAGDTLHAYAYKCLLSSLKLGLPEERILKAVQHLTQVTITIAEGQAADMLLPARQKATIDDYLDMISKKTAALFAASAAIGVVLAGGGEDRCQKD
;
A
#
# COMPACT_ATOMS: atom_id res chain seq x y z
N MET A 1 -26.82 3.48 -22.23
CA MET A 1 -25.90 3.18 -21.10
C MET A 1 -24.48 3.42 -21.60
N LYS A 2 -23.80 4.50 -21.20
CA LYS A 2 -22.39 4.70 -21.59
C LYS A 2 -21.59 3.60 -20.91
N ILE A 3 -20.93 2.75 -21.69
CA ILE A 3 -19.94 1.81 -21.18
C ILE A 3 -18.80 2.68 -20.66
N MET A 4 -18.69 2.80 -19.33
CA MET A 4 -17.53 3.44 -18.71
C MET A 4 -16.30 2.63 -19.09
N ASN A 5 -15.32 3.28 -19.72
CA ASN A 5 -14.11 2.57 -20.11
C ASN A 5 -13.28 2.24 -18.85
N PHE A 6 -12.36 1.28 -18.96
CA PHE A 6 -11.56 0.84 -17.82
C PHE A 6 -10.73 1.97 -17.18
N LEU A 7 -10.26 2.95 -17.96
CA LEU A 7 -9.49 4.08 -17.45
C LEU A 7 -10.38 5.02 -16.62
N GLU A 8 -11.58 5.35 -17.09
CA GLU A 8 -12.56 6.13 -16.32
C GLU A 8 -12.91 5.43 -15.00
N TYR A 9 -13.05 4.10 -15.03
CA TYR A 9 -13.28 3.30 -13.84
C TYR A 9 -12.11 3.40 -12.85
N ALA A 10 -10.87 3.21 -13.32
CA ALA A 10 -9.68 3.27 -12.50
C ALA A 10 -9.45 4.66 -11.88
N THR A 11 -9.73 5.73 -12.63
CA THR A 11 -9.66 7.11 -12.14
C THR A 11 -10.65 7.34 -11.00
N ARG A 12 -11.92 6.93 -11.16
CA ARG A 12 -12.94 7.08 -10.11
C ARG A 12 -12.56 6.34 -8.82
N ILE A 13 -12.00 5.13 -8.94
CA ILE A 13 -11.51 4.39 -7.76
C ILE A 13 -10.34 5.12 -7.10
N SER A 14 -9.41 5.64 -7.89
CA SER A 14 -8.27 6.42 -7.40
C SER A 14 -8.72 7.66 -6.63
N GLU A 15 -9.71 8.39 -7.15
CA GLU A 15 -10.28 9.58 -6.49
C GLU A 15 -10.90 9.24 -5.13
N LYS A 16 -11.66 8.14 -5.03
CA LYS A 16 -12.25 7.69 -3.75
C LYS A 16 -11.17 7.33 -2.72
N VAL A 17 -10.10 6.68 -3.18
CA VAL A 17 -8.98 6.28 -2.32
C VAL A 17 -8.21 7.50 -1.85
N ASP A 18 -7.85 8.40 -2.75
CA ASP A 18 -7.14 9.65 -2.43
C ASP A 18 -7.97 10.51 -1.47
N GLN A 19 -9.29 10.60 -1.69
CA GLN A 19 -10.21 11.30 -0.77
C GLN A 19 -10.15 10.72 0.65
N LEU A 20 -10.28 9.40 0.81
CA LEU A 20 -10.18 8.78 2.13
C LEU A 20 -8.81 9.03 2.78
N VAL A 21 -7.73 8.95 2.00
CA VAL A 21 -6.38 9.19 2.50
C VAL A 21 -6.23 10.62 3.00
N PHE A 22 -6.69 11.63 2.25
CA PHE A 22 -6.61 13.04 2.67
C PHE A 22 -7.52 13.35 3.87
N ASP A 23 -8.65 12.66 4.01
CA ASP A 23 -9.53 12.81 5.17
C ASP A 23 -8.92 12.22 6.45
N VAL A 24 -8.14 11.13 6.30
CA VAL A 24 -7.55 10.39 7.42
C VAL A 24 -6.20 10.99 7.85
N ILE A 25 -5.33 11.33 6.90
CA ILE A 25 -3.96 11.79 7.15
C ILE A 25 -3.92 13.31 7.30
N ARG A 26 -3.99 13.77 8.54
CA ARG A 26 -3.97 15.19 8.91
C ARG A 26 -3.52 15.39 10.36
N GLY A 27 -2.89 16.51 10.65
CA GLY A 27 -2.50 16.87 12.02
C GLY A 27 -1.43 17.97 12.07
N SER A 28 -0.66 17.97 13.16
CA SER A 28 0.40 18.93 13.45
C SER A 28 1.69 18.20 13.88
N PRO A 29 2.90 18.72 13.58
CA PRO A 29 3.18 19.97 12.85
C PRO A 29 2.95 19.83 11.33
N PRO A 30 2.54 20.90 10.61
CA PRO A 30 2.19 20.83 9.18
C PRO A 30 3.29 20.23 8.28
N GLU A 31 4.55 20.51 8.58
CA GLU A 31 5.72 20.07 7.82
C GLU A 31 5.80 18.54 7.73
N LEU A 32 5.42 17.85 8.81
CA LEU A 32 5.35 16.38 8.81
C LEU A 32 4.31 15.89 7.80
N TYR A 33 3.14 16.53 7.76
CA TYR A 33 2.04 16.10 6.89
C TYR A 33 2.29 16.47 5.43
N ASP A 34 3.00 17.55 5.16
CA ASP A 34 3.47 17.88 3.83
C ASP A 34 4.48 16.85 3.31
N ALA A 35 5.46 16.46 4.13
CA ALA A 35 6.41 15.40 3.80
C ALA A 35 5.71 14.03 3.60
N THR A 36 4.80 13.68 4.51
CA THR A 36 4.01 12.43 4.51
C THR A 36 3.16 12.28 3.25
N LEU A 37 2.51 13.36 2.80
CA LEU A 37 1.59 13.32 1.66
C LEU A 37 2.26 13.61 0.30
N HIS A 38 3.55 13.94 0.28
CA HIS A 38 4.26 14.40 -0.92
C HIS A 38 4.07 13.48 -2.14
N TYR A 39 4.34 12.18 -1.98
CA TYR A 39 4.20 11.20 -3.07
C TYR A 39 2.76 10.84 -3.41
N ILE A 40 1.85 10.98 -2.46
CA ILE A 40 0.42 10.74 -2.69
C ILE A 40 -0.15 11.88 -3.55
N LYS A 41 0.19 13.13 -3.21
CA LYS A 41 -0.13 14.35 -3.99
C LYS A 41 0.49 14.35 -5.38
N ALA A 42 1.69 13.76 -5.55
CA ALA A 42 2.32 13.60 -6.87
C ALA A 42 1.60 12.58 -7.78
N GLY A 43 0.59 11.87 -7.27
CA GLY A 43 -0.22 10.91 -8.03
C GLY A 43 0.50 9.59 -8.28
N GLY A 44 -0.07 8.75 -9.14
CA GLY A 44 0.45 7.44 -9.49
C GLY A 44 -0.57 6.60 -10.24
N LYS A 45 -0.19 5.40 -10.69
CA LYS A 45 -1.09 4.51 -11.44
C LYS A 45 -2.18 3.85 -10.58
N ARG A 46 -2.04 3.90 -9.23
CA ARG A 46 -2.96 3.32 -8.23
C ARG A 46 -3.41 1.88 -8.56
N LEU A 47 -2.50 1.07 -9.09
CA LEU A 47 -2.79 -0.31 -9.51
C LEU A 47 -3.17 -1.22 -8.33
N ARG A 48 -2.49 -1.06 -7.19
CA ARG A 48 -2.76 -1.84 -5.98
C ARG A 48 -4.14 -1.54 -5.38
N PRO A 49 -4.53 -0.25 -5.19
CA PRO A 49 -5.91 0.12 -4.87
C PRO A 49 -6.94 -0.50 -5.80
N LEU A 50 -6.70 -0.44 -7.12
CA LEU A 50 -7.61 -0.99 -8.11
C LEU A 50 -7.77 -2.50 -7.95
N ILE A 51 -6.67 -3.23 -7.72
CA ILE A 51 -6.69 -4.67 -7.46
C ILE A 51 -7.51 -4.99 -6.20
N THR A 52 -7.32 -4.26 -5.10
CA THR A 52 -8.10 -4.46 -3.87
C THR A 52 -9.61 -4.30 -4.12
N VAL A 53 -10.01 -3.25 -4.84
CA VAL A 53 -11.41 -3.00 -5.15
C VAL A 53 -11.98 -4.08 -6.09
N LEU A 54 -11.25 -4.45 -7.13
CA LEU A 54 -11.69 -5.49 -8.07
C LEU A 54 -11.80 -6.86 -7.39
N ALA A 55 -10.87 -7.20 -6.51
CA ALA A 55 -10.90 -8.45 -5.75
C ALA A 55 -12.13 -8.52 -4.82
N SER A 56 -12.48 -7.40 -4.18
CA SER A 56 -13.71 -7.30 -3.40
C SER A 56 -14.95 -7.54 -4.25
N ARG A 57 -15.03 -6.94 -5.44
CA ARG A 57 -16.14 -7.16 -6.39
C ARG A 57 -16.24 -8.62 -6.84
N ILE A 58 -15.11 -9.26 -7.15
CA ILE A 58 -15.06 -10.68 -7.53
C ILE A 58 -15.58 -11.57 -6.39
N ALA A 59 -15.29 -11.20 -5.14
CA ALA A 59 -15.77 -11.91 -3.97
C ALA A 59 -17.26 -11.65 -3.64
N GLY A 60 -17.95 -10.78 -4.39
CA GLY A 60 -19.37 -10.42 -4.16
C GLY A 60 -19.56 -9.19 -3.27
N GLY A 61 -18.48 -8.48 -2.92
CA GLY A 61 -18.49 -7.25 -2.17
C GLY A 61 -18.79 -6.01 -3.04
N SER A 62 -19.14 -4.89 -2.39
CA SER A 62 -19.21 -3.59 -3.07
C SER A 62 -17.82 -2.94 -3.17
N GLU A 63 -17.71 -1.89 -3.98
CA GLU A 63 -16.45 -1.15 -4.08
C GLU A 63 -16.14 -0.38 -2.80
N ASP A 64 -17.18 0.20 -2.19
CA ASP A 64 -17.05 1.13 -1.07
C ASP A 64 -16.49 0.43 0.17
N ILE A 65 -16.84 -0.84 0.39
CA ILE A 65 -16.29 -1.63 1.51
C ILE A 65 -14.78 -1.91 1.36
N ALA A 66 -14.24 -1.83 0.14
CA ALA A 66 -12.83 -2.10 -0.14
C ALA A 66 -11.97 -0.83 -0.14
N ILE A 67 -12.57 0.37 -0.19
CA ILE A 67 -11.84 1.65 -0.21
C ILE A 67 -10.90 1.80 1.00
N PRO A 68 -11.30 1.47 2.26
CA PRO A 68 -10.38 1.51 3.39
C PRO A 68 -9.16 0.61 3.23
N GLY A 69 -9.34 -0.61 2.71
CA GLY A 69 -8.25 -1.53 2.44
C GLY A 69 -7.35 -1.06 1.29
N ALA A 70 -7.95 -0.53 0.22
CA ALA A 70 -7.23 0.02 -0.91
C ALA A 70 -6.35 1.23 -0.50
N ALA A 71 -6.88 2.11 0.34
CA ALA A 71 -6.14 3.22 0.93
C ALA A 71 -4.99 2.73 1.83
N ALA A 72 -5.25 1.76 2.71
CA ALA A 72 -4.23 1.19 3.59
C ALA A 72 -3.04 0.63 2.79
N VAL A 73 -3.30 -0.08 1.71
CA VAL A 73 -2.28 -0.65 0.82
C VAL A 73 -1.47 0.43 0.09
N GLU A 74 -2.11 1.48 -0.43
CA GLU A 74 -1.38 2.58 -1.10
C GLU A 74 -0.54 3.40 -0.12
N VAL A 75 -1.06 3.63 1.08
CA VAL A 75 -0.34 4.30 2.17
C VAL A 75 0.86 3.47 2.61
N LEU A 76 0.69 2.16 2.80
CA LEU A 76 1.79 1.25 3.10
C LEU A 76 2.83 1.24 1.97
N HIS A 77 2.40 1.16 0.71
CA HIS A 77 3.32 1.24 -0.43
C HIS A 77 4.08 2.56 -0.44
N THR A 78 3.42 3.68 -0.15
CA THR A 78 4.09 4.98 -0.14
C THR A 78 5.12 5.07 0.98
N PHE A 79 4.83 4.50 2.15
CA PHE A 79 5.80 4.34 3.24
C PHE A 79 7.08 3.67 2.74
N THR A 80 6.97 2.51 2.08
CA THR A 80 8.16 1.77 1.62
C THR A 80 8.98 2.61 0.63
N LEU A 81 8.32 3.35 -0.27
CA LEU A 81 9.00 4.21 -1.23
C LEU A 81 9.82 5.33 -0.56
N ILE A 82 9.28 5.98 0.47
CA ILE A 82 10.00 7.05 1.18
C ILE A 82 11.27 6.50 1.83
N HIS A 83 11.20 5.33 2.46
CA HIS A 83 12.37 4.70 3.10
C HIS A 83 13.35 4.13 2.07
N ASP A 84 12.86 3.49 1.00
CA ASP A 84 13.68 3.00 -0.11
C ASP A 84 14.49 4.14 -0.74
N ASP A 85 13.89 5.31 -0.96
CA ASP A 85 14.61 6.47 -1.51
C ASP A 85 15.83 6.89 -0.67
N ILE A 86 15.76 6.74 0.65
CA ILE A 86 16.87 7.03 1.56
C ILE A 86 17.96 5.98 1.41
N ILE A 87 17.56 4.70 1.38
CA ILE A 87 18.46 3.54 1.27
C ILE A 87 19.21 3.59 -0.07
N ASP A 88 18.49 3.82 -1.15
CA ASP A 88 18.99 3.81 -2.53
C ASP A 88 19.63 5.15 -2.93
N LYS A 89 19.46 6.19 -2.11
CA LYS A 89 19.93 7.57 -2.33
C LYS A 89 19.35 8.20 -3.60
N ASP A 90 18.11 7.85 -3.91
CA ASP A 90 17.40 8.37 -5.08
C ASP A 90 17.06 9.86 -4.92
N VAL A 91 17.27 10.64 -5.98
CA VAL A 91 17.03 12.09 -5.94
C VAL A 91 15.66 12.51 -6.51
N TYR A 92 15.00 11.63 -7.29
CA TYR A 92 13.68 11.86 -7.86
C TYR A 92 12.80 10.62 -7.78
N ARG A 93 11.51 10.82 -7.53
CA ARG A 93 10.47 9.80 -7.62
C ARG A 93 9.22 10.38 -8.27
N ARG A 94 8.64 9.65 -9.23
CA ARG A 94 7.42 10.08 -9.96
C ARG A 94 7.53 11.49 -10.57
N GLY A 95 8.74 11.89 -11.01
CA GLY A 95 9.00 13.20 -11.60
C GLY A 95 9.10 14.36 -10.60
N VAL A 96 9.01 14.10 -9.29
CA VAL A 96 9.21 15.10 -8.23
C VAL A 96 10.46 14.76 -7.40
N PRO A 97 11.11 15.73 -6.73
CA PRO A 97 12.22 15.44 -5.82
C PRO A 97 11.80 14.51 -4.69
N THR A 98 12.71 13.66 -4.21
CA THR A 98 12.41 12.73 -3.11
C THR A 98 12.24 13.46 -1.78
N VAL A 99 11.50 12.83 -0.85
CA VAL A 99 11.16 13.47 0.45
C VAL A 99 12.41 13.89 1.22
N HIS A 100 13.43 13.02 1.28
CA HIS A 100 14.67 13.33 1.99
C HIS A 100 15.49 14.46 1.34
N ARG A 101 15.27 14.77 0.06
CA ARG A 101 15.91 15.89 -0.63
C ARG A 101 15.25 17.23 -0.30
N LEU A 102 13.96 17.23 -0.02
CA LEU A 102 13.19 18.43 0.29
C LEU A 102 13.17 18.74 1.80
N TRP A 103 13.02 17.71 2.63
CA TRP A 103 12.85 17.86 4.08
C TRP A 103 13.99 17.24 4.92
N GLY A 104 15.01 16.65 4.29
CA GLY A 104 16.10 15.98 4.98
C GLY A 104 15.77 14.54 5.37
N ILE A 105 16.82 13.78 5.72
CA ILE A 105 16.72 12.34 6.04
C ILE A 105 15.83 12.12 7.28
N ASP A 106 16.05 12.90 8.35
CA ASP A 106 15.32 12.72 9.61
C ASP A 106 13.81 12.89 9.44
N MET A 107 13.39 13.94 8.72
CA MET A 107 11.97 14.15 8.43
C MET A 107 11.40 13.07 7.52
N ALA A 108 12.17 12.57 6.54
CA ALA A 108 11.74 11.50 5.66
C ALA A 108 11.53 10.18 6.42
N ILE A 109 12.40 9.85 7.38
CA ILE A 109 12.22 8.69 8.26
C ILE A 109 10.90 8.82 9.03
N ILE A 110 10.70 9.96 9.71
CA ILE A 110 9.48 10.22 10.51
C ILE A 110 8.22 10.23 9.64
N ALA A 111 8.29 10.78 8.42
CA ALA A 111 7.18 10.77 7.47
C ALA A 111 6.82 9.34 7.02
N GLY A 112 7.82 8.48 6.79
CA GLY A 112 7.60 7.06 6.52
C GLY A 112 6.96 6.33 7.70
N ASP A 113 7.48 6.50 8.91
CA ASP A 113 6.89 5.90 10.13
C ASP A 113 5.45 6.35 10.36
N THR A 114 5.19 7.63 10.04
CA THR A 114 3.85 8.22 10.09
C THR A 114 2.92 7.51 9.09
N LEU A 115 3.32 7.34 7.83
CA LEU A 115 2.55 6.58 6.84
C LEU A 115 2.32 5.13 7.29
N HIS A 116 3.32 4.48 7.87
CA HIS A 116 3.19 3.11 8.37
C HIS A 116 2.05 3.01 9.40
N ALA A 117 1.97 3.93 10.38
CA ALA A 117 0.84 3.98 11.31
C ALA A 117 -0.50 4.32 10.62
N TYR A 118 -0.48 5.24 9.66
CA TYR A 118 -1.68 5.66 8.93
C TYR A 118 -2.24 4.58 8.01
N ALA A 119 -1.44 3.62 7.56
CA ALA A 119 -1.93 2.47 6.79
C ALA A 119 -3.00 1.69 7.59
N TYR A 120 -2.70 1.38 8.86
CA TYR A 120 -3.66 0.73 9.76
C TYR A 120 -4.85 1.62 10.07
N LYS A 121 -4.63 2.93 10.28
CA LYS A 121 -5.72 3.88 10.54
C LYS A 121 -6.68 4.01 9.34
N CYS A 122 -6.17 3.93 8.11
CA CYS A 122 -7.00 3.85 6.91
C CYS A 122 -7.85 2.59 6.93
N LEU A 123 -7.25 1.42 7.19
CA LEU A 123 -7.98 0.15 7.24
C LEU A 123 -9.07 0.15 8.33
N LEU A 124 -8.76 0.70 9.51
CA LEU A 124 -9.71 0.85 10.63
C LEU A 124 -10.90 1.77 10.30
N SER A 125 -10.83 2.58 9.25
CA SER A 125 -12.00 3.35 8.77
C SER A 125 -13.14 2.43 8.29
N SER A 126 -12.85 1.15 8.03
CA SER A 126 -13.84 0.08 7.83
C SER A 126 -14.86 -0.04 8.97
N LEU A 127 -14.48 0.29 10.21
CA LEU A 127 -15.39 0.29 11.36
C LEU A 127 -16.54 1.28 11.16
N LYS A 128 -16.28 2.43 10.53
CA LYS A 128 -17.30 3.45 10.23
C LYS A 128 -18.31 2.97 9.18
N LEU A 129 -17.95 1.95 8.40
CA LEU A 129 -18.84 1.32 7.41
C LEU A 129 -19.69 0.20 8.03
N GLY A 130 -19.54 -0.09 9.32
CA GLY A 130 -20.27 -1.18 9.99
C GLY A 130 -19.84 -2.57 9.54
N LEU A 131 -18.63 -2.72 9.00
CA LEU A 131 -18.11 -4.03 8.62
C LEU A 131 -17.88 -4.91 9.87
N PRO A 132 -18.15 -6.22 9.80
CA PRO A 132 -17.87 -7.13 10.91
C PRO A 132 -16.40 -7.07 11.33
N GLU A 133 -16.15 -6.96 12.63
CA GLU A 133 -14.79 -6.84 13.19
C GLU A 133 -13.87 -7.98 12.78
N GLU A 134 -14.40 -9.20 12.64
CA GLU A 134 -13.64 -10.36 12.17
C GLU A 134 -13.01 -10.14 10.78
N ARG A 135 -13.73 -9.49 9.85
CA ARG A 135 -13.20 -9.19 8.51
C ARG A 135 -12.10 -8.15 8.57
N ILE A 136 -12.28 -7.14 9.43
CA ILE A 136 -11.28 -6.09 9.63
C ILE A 136 -10.02 -6.68 10.26
N LEU A 137 -10.16 -7.55 11.26
CA LEU A 137 -9.06 -8.25 11.90
C LEU A 137 -8.27 -9.11 10.91
N LYS A 138 -8.95 -9.89 10.07
CA LYS A 138 -8.31 -10.68 9.00
C LYS A 138 -7.58 -9.78 7.99
N ALA A 139 -8.17 -8.65 7.60
CA ALA A 139 -7.49 -7.69 6.73
C ALA A 139 -6.24 -7.08 7.41
N VAL A 140 -6.29 -6.80 8.71
CA VAL A 140 -5.13 -6.35 9.49
C VAL A 140 -4.05 -7.42 9.51
N GLN A 141 -4.40 -8.70 9.70
CA GLN A 141 -3.44 -9.81 9.66
C GLN A 141 -2.72 -9.90 8.30
N HIS A 142 -3.45 -9.73 7.19
CA HIS A 142 -2.80 -9.67 5.86
C HIS A 142 -1.87 -8.45 5.74
N LEU A 143 -2.28 -7.29 6.22
CA LEU A 143 -1.50 -6.06 6.15
C LEU A 143 -0.21 -6.14 7.00
N THR A 144 -0.28 -6.71 8.21
CA THR A 144 0.90 -6.89 9.06
C THR A 144 1.85 -7.93 8.47
N GLN A 145 1.33 -9.08 8.03
CA GLN A 145 2.16 -10.13 7.44
C GLN A 145 2.87 -9.66 6.19
N VAL A 146 2.20 -8.91 5.31
CA VAL A 146 2.84 -8.39 4.11
C VAL A 146 3.87 -7.30 4.43
N THR A 147 3.65 -6.51 5.47
CA THR A 147 4.65 -5.51 5.91
C THR A 147 5.94 -6.19 6.35
N ILE A 148 5.85 -7.27 7.13
CA ILE A 148 7.01 -8.09 7.52
C ILE A 148 7.70 -8.67 6.27
N THR A 149 6.91 -9.26 5.38
CA THR A 149 7.42 -9.89 4.14
C THR A 149 8.15 -8.89 3.25
N ILE A 150 7.64 -7.66 3.10
CA ILE A 150 8.31 -6.60 2.34
C ILE A 150 9.63 -6.21 3.02
N ALA A 151 9.65 -6.06 4.34
CA ALA A 151 10.87 -5.73 5.08
C ALA A 151 11.96 -6.82 4.91
N GLU A 152 11.57 -8.08 4.95
CA GLU A 152 12.46 -9.21 4.63
C GLU A 152 12.97 -9.13 3.18
N GLY A 153 12.09 -8.82 2.23
CA GLY A 153 12.45 -8.63 0.82
C GLY A 153 13.43 -7.47 0.61
N GLN A 154 13.22 -6.34 1.29
CA GLN A 154 14.10 -5.18 1.23
C GLN A 154 15.47 -5.50 1.86
N ALA A 155 15.49 -6.19 3.00
CA ALA A 155 16.75 -6.64 3.60
C ALA A 155 17.49 -7.65 2.71
N ALA A 156 16.75 -8.58 2.08
CA ALA A 156 17.34 -9.52 1.13
C ALA A 156 17.97 -8.78 -0.06
N ASP A 157 17.29 -7.79 -0.63
CA ASP A 157 17.82 -6.95 -1.72
C ASP A 157 19.11 -6.22 -1.32
N MET A 158 19.15 -5.62 -0.12
CA MET A 158 20.35 -4.96 0.39
C MET A 158 21.54 -5.91 0.59
N LEU A 159 21.28 -7.16 0.99
CA LEU A 159 22.31 -8.15 1.30
C LEU A 159 22.77 -8.95 0.06
N LEU A 160 21.93 -9.05 -0.97
CA LEU A 160 22.17 -9.88 -2.14
C LEU A 160 23.48 -9.53 -2.88
N PRO A 161 23.84 -8.23 -3.11
CA PRO A 161 25.09 -7.88 -3.78
C PRO A 161 26.36 -8.35 -3.07
N ALA A 162 26.31 -8.51 -1.74
CA ALA A 162 27.44 -8.95 -0.94
C ALA A 162 27.60 -10.49 -0.89
N ARG A 163 26.62 -11.26 -1.39
CA ARG A 163 26.68 -12.72 -1.38
C ARG A 163 27.63 -13.23 -2.47
N GLN A 164 28.62 -14.03 -2.07
CA GLN A 164 29.61 -14.61 -3.00
C GLN A 164 29.02 -15.58 -4.04
N LYS A 165 27.87 -16.21 -3.74
CA LYS A 165 27.21 -17.20 -4.60
C LYS A 165 25.69 -16.98 -4.60
N ALA A 166 25.24 -15.79 -5.01
CA ALA A 166 23.83 -15.54 -5.22
C ALA A 166 23.29 -16.44 -6.36
N THR A 167 22.11 -17.03 -6.15
CA THR A 167 21.42 -17.88 -7.12
C THR A 167 20.24 -17.15 -7.77
N ILE A 168 19.69 -17.71 -8.85
CA ILE A 168 18.44 -17.21 -9.44
C ILE A 168 17.30 -17.34 -8.42
N ASP A 169 17.28 -18.41 -7.64
CA ASP A 169 16.25 -18.63 -6.62
C ASP A 169 16.29 -17.56 -5.52
N ASP A 170 17.49 -17.12 -5.11
CA ASP A 170 17.64 -15.99 -4.17
C ASP A 170 17.03 -14.70 -4.73
N TYR A 171 17.25 -14.42 -6.02
CA TYR A 171 16.68 -13.26 -6.69
C TYR A 171 15.15 -13.37 -6.79
N LEU A 172 14.63 -14.55 -7.16
CA LEU A 172 13.20 -14.80 -7.26
C LEU A 172 12.48 -14.67 -5.91
N ASP A 173 13.06 -15.17 -4.83
CA ASP A 173 12.53 -14.99 -3.46
C ASP A 173 12.51 -13.49 -3.09
N MET A 174 13.61 -12.78 -3.33
CA MET A 174 13.71 -11.34 -3.06
C MET A 174 12.62 -10.54 -3.77
N ILE A 175 12.47 -10.69 -5.09
CA ILE A 175 11.47 -9.89 -5.84
C ILE A 175 10.04 -10.30 -5.46
N SER A 176 9.82 -11.56 -5.12
CA SER A 176 8.52 -12.06 -4.67
C SER A 176 8.12 -11.38 -3.36
N LYS A 177 9.05 -11.21 -2.42
CA LYS A 177 8.85 -10.52 -1.15
C LYS A 177 8.74 -9.01 -1.28
N LYS A 178 9.70 -8.37 -1.97
CA LYS A 178 9.80 -6.90 -2.10
C LYS A 178 8.64 -6.30 -2.92
N THR A 179 8.18 -7.02 -3.95
CA THR A 179 7.20 -6.47 -4.91
C THR A 179 5.90 -7.27 -4.98
N ALA A 180 5.97 -8.59 -5.21
CA ALA A 180 4.78 -9.38 -5.51
C ALA A 180 3.87 -9.56 -4.29
N ALA A 181 4.44 -9.70 -3.10
CA ALA A 181 3.71 -9.92 -1.86
C ALA A 181 2.65 -8.84 -1.61
N LEU A 182 2.95 -7.56 -1.86
CA LEU A 182 1.99 -6.48 -1.69
C LEU A 182 0.83 -6.55 -2.69
N PHE A 183 1.07 -7.01 -3.91
CA PHE A 183 -0.02 -7.25 -4.87
C PHE A 183 -0.93 -8.39 -4.43
N ALA A 184 -0.36 -9.49 -3.93
CA ALA A 184 -1.12 -10.60 -3.39
C ALA A 184 -1.97 -10.17 -2.17
N ALA A 185 -1.37 -9.45 -1.23
CA ALA A 185 -2.08 -8.89 -0.08
C ALA A 185 -3.15 -7.88 -0.49
N SER A 186 -2.92 -7.08 -1.54
CA SER A 186 -3.93 -6.16 -2.08
C SER A 186 -5.21 -6.90 -2.46
N ALA A 187 -5.07 -8.03 -3.17
CA ALA A 187 -6.20 -8.86 -3.58
C ALA A 187 -6.86 -9.54 -2.36
N ALA A 188 -6.07 -10.17 -1.49
CA ALA A 188 -6.57 -10.87 -0.30
C ALA A 188 -7.37 -9.94 0.62
N ILE A 189 -6.87 -8.74 0.90
CA ILE A 189 -7.57 -7.73 1.71
C ILE A 189 -8.94 -7.39 1.10
N GLY A 190 -9.02 -7.23 -0.23
CA GLY A 190 -10.28 -6.97 -0.92
C GLY A 190 -11.31 -8.10 -0.73
N VAL A 191 -10.87 -9.35 -0.89
CA VAL A 191 -11.71 -10.55 -0.71
C VAL A 191 -12.19 -10.69 0.73
N VAL A 192 -11.30 -10.53 1.70
CA VAL A 192 -11.62 -10.66 3.12
C VAL A 192 -12.63 -9.60 3.57
N LEU A 193 -12.46 -8.35 3.16
CA LEU A 193 -13.41 -7.28 3.49
C LEU A 193 -14.80 -7.55 2.87
N ALA A 194 -14.85 -8.16 1.69
CA ALA A 194 -16.10 -8.64 1.09
C ALA A 194 -16.76 -9.80 1.84
N GLY A 195 -16.04 -10.47 2.73
CA GLY A 195 -16.50 -11.69 3.40
C GLY A 195 -16.29 -12.95 2.57
N GLY A 196 -15.39 -12.92 1.59
CA GLY A 196 -14.94 -14.14 0.91
C GLY A 196 -14.16 -15.03 1.88
N GLY A 197 -14.38 -16.34 1.80
CA GLY A 197 -13.62 -17.34 2.55
C GLY A 197 -12.18 -17.49 2.07
N GLU A 198 -11.35 -18.16 2.89
CA GLU A 198 -9.91 -18.37 2.63
C GLU A 198 -9.64 -19.10 1.30
N ASP A 199 -10.56 -19.99 0.88
CA ASP A 199 -10.53 -20.70 -0.42
C ASP A 199 -10.46 -19.75 -1.63
N ARG A 200 -10.86 -18.48 -1.47
CA ARG A 200 -10.78 -17.45 -2.51
C ARG A 200 -9.56 -16.53 -2.37
N CYS A 201 -8.85 -16.61 -1.25
CA CYS A 201 -7.63 -15.84 -0.96
C CYS A 201 -6.35 -16.63 -1.26
N GLN A 202 -6.41 -17.97 -1.22
CA GLN A 202 -5.30 -18.85 -1.52
C GLN A 202 -5.55 -19.58 -2.86
N LYS A 203 -4.52 -19.64 -3.70
CA LYS A 203 -4.32 -20.77 -4.60
C LYS A 203 -3.11 -21.52 -4.06
N ASP A 204 -3.22 -22.85 -4.07
CA ASP A 204 -2.13 -23.80 -3.78
C ASP A 204 -0.76 -23.34 -4.31
#